data_AF-N6XLV9-F1
#
_entry.id   AF-N6XLV9-F1
#
_cell.length_a   1.000
_cell.length_b   1.000
_cell.length_c   1.000
_cell.angle_alpha   90.00
_cell.angle_beta   90.00
_cell.angle_gamma   90.00
#
_symmetry.space_group_name_H-M   'P 1'
#
loop_
_entity.id
_entity.type
_entity.pdbx_description
1 polymer ?
#
loop_
_entity_poly.entity_id
_entity_poly.type
_entity_poly.pdbx_seq_one_letter_code
_entity_poly.pdbx_strand_id
1 'polypeptide(L)'
;MTISWNFYNDPSLTSLQSAGATVTEDLGPTDRVVFFGSPTPGKTLRTAVSPGTNQITVSPVDAAAGSGAEAAQIKLALTAGGLDTAVGGAALSIGTELASGAANRITIFVRSMQGSQPVGSSADLQLTTNAVVES
;
A
#
# COMPACT_ATOMS: atom_id res chain seq x y z
N MET A 1 -3.74 0.20 -21.86
CA MET A 1 -4.93 0.09 -20.99
C MET A 1 -4.52 0.63 -19.63
N THR A 2 -5.19 1.67 -19.15
CA THR A 2 -4.93 2.23 -17.81
C THR A 2 -5.86 1.54 -16.83
N ILE A 3 -5.31 0.94 -15.78
CA ILE A 3 -6.09 0.30 -14.70
C ILE A 3 -6.66 1.43 -13.82
N SER A 4 -7.94 1.34 -13.45
CA SER A 4 -8.63 2.39 -12.65
C SER A 4 -8.27 2.35 -11.15
N TRP A 5 -7.62 1.28 -10.71
CA TRP A 5 -7.26 1.01 -9.32
C TRP A 5 -6.02 1.79 -8.89
N ASN A 6 -6.12 2.45 -7.73
CA ASN A 6 -5.05 3.25 -7.14
C ASN A 6 -5.07 3.18 -5.62
N PHE A 7 -4.04 3.78 -5.00
CA PHE A 7 -4.00 4.06 -3.57
C PHE A 7 -4.53 5.46 -3.29
N TYR A 8 -5.24 5.62 -2.19
CA TYR A 8 -5.95 6.84 -1.80
C TYR A 8 -5.71 7.17 -0.32
N ASN A 9 -5.75 8.45 0.02
CA ASN A 9 -5.63 8.95 1.38
C ASN A 9 -6.97 9.01 2.13
N ASP A 10 -8.08 8.85 1.42
CA ASP A 10 -9.43 8.96 1.98
C ASP A 10 -10.29 7.74 1.61
N PRO A 11 -11.27 7.38 2.47
CA PRO A 11 -12.11 6.21 2.25
C PRO A 11 -13.11 6.38 1.09
N SER A 12 -13.31 7.60 0.57
CA SER A 12 -14.18 7.85 -0.58
C SER A 12 -13.48 7.73 -1.94
N LEU A 13 -12.18 7.41 -1.95
CA LEU A 13 -11.35 7.22 -3.15
C LEU A 13 -11.30 8.45 -4.06
N THR A 14 -11.09 9.63 -3.46
CA THR A 14 -11.09 10.92 -4.17
C THR A 14 -9.73 11.61 -4.17
N SER A 15 -8.93 11.39 -3.15
CA SER A 15 -7.59 11.93 -2.94
C SER A 15 -6.56 10.83 -3.20
N LEU A 16 -5.94 10.88 -4.38
CA LEU A 16 -4.87 9.95 -4.73
C LEU A 16 -3.72 10.08 -3.76
N GLN A 17 -3.17 8.94 -3.37
CA GLN A 17 -1.90 8.91 -2.67
C GLN A 17 -0.80 9.29 -3.68
N SER A 18 -0.26 10.49 -3.56
CA SER A 18 0.97 10.85 -4.26
C SER A 18 2.15 10.05 -3.68
N ALA A 19 3.13 9.73 -4.52
CA ALA A 19 4.37 9.07 -4.07
C ALA A 19 4.97 9.83 -2.88
N GLY A 20 5.39 9.08 -1.85
CA GLY A 20 5.90 9.66 -0.61
C GLY A 20 5.41 8.93 0.64
N ALA A 21 6.35 8.48 1.47
CA ALA A 21 6.08 8.28 2.89
C ALA A 21 6.56 9.52 3.65
N THR A 22 5.65 10.20 4.34
CA THR A 22 6.04 11.21 5.33
C THR A 22 6.61 10.48 6.53
N VAL A 23 7.91 10.60 6.76
CA VAL A 23 8.55 10.18 8.01
C VAL A 23 8.47 11.38 8.96
N THR A 24 7.57 11.31 9.94
CA THR A 24 7.36 12.37 10.93
C THR A 24 8.50 12.38 11.96
N GLU A 25 8.78 13.54 12.56
CA GLU A 25 9.86 13.75 13.56
C GLU A 25 9.66 13.01 14.89
N ASP A 26 8.58 12.25 15.04
CA ASP A 26 8.30 11.55 16.28
C ASP A 26 9.28 10.37 16.40
N LEU A 27 9.96 10.25 17.54
CA LEU A 27 11.04 9.26 17.77
C LEU A 27 10.51 7.81 17.89
N GLY A 28 9.30 7.55 17.40
CA GLY A 28 8.57 6.30 17.50
C GLY A 28 7.94 5.88 16.16
N PRO A 29 7.43 4.64 16.09
CA PRO A 29 6.73 4.16 14.91
C PRO A 29 5.55 5.07 14.57
N THR A 30 5.46 5.49 13.32
CA THR A 30 4.34 6.30 12.84
C THR A 30 3.39 5.45 12.04
N ASP A 31 2.11 5.48 12.42
CA ASP A 31 1.04 4.74 11.76
C ASP A 31 0.22 5.65 10.86
N ARG A 32 -0.11 5.16 9.67
CA ARG A 32 -1.07 5.81 8.77
C ARG A 32 -1.98 4.78 8.11
N VAL A 33 -3.10 5.27 7.58
CA VAL A 33 -4.06 4.46 6.84
C VAL A 33 -4.05 4.89 5.37
N VAL A 34 -3.99 3.90 4.49
CA VAL A 34 -4.10 4.05 3.04
C VAL A 34 -5.24 3.17 2.56
N PHE A 35 -5.98 3.63 1.55
CA PHE A 35 -7.08 2.88 0.95
C PHE A 35 -6.70 2.44 -0.45
N PHE A 36 -6.87 1.16 -0.76
CA PHE A 36 -6.69 0.63 -2.12
C PHE A 36 -8.05 0.29 -2.72
N GLY A 37 -8.31 0.76 -3.93
CA GLY A 37 -9.59 0.55 -4.58
C GLY A 37 -9.69 1.21 -5.95
N SER A 38 -10.87 1.09 -6.56
CA SER A 38 -11.25 1.85 -7.75
C SER A 38 -12.59 2.55 -7.50
N PRO A 39 -12.72 3.87 -7.79
CA PRO A 39 -14.00 4.56 -7.73
C PRO A 39 -14.91 4.22 -8.91
N THR A 40 -14.39 3.58 -9.97
CA THR A 40 -15.17 3.19 -11.14
C THR A 40 -15.98 1.93 -10.84
N PRO A 41 -17.33 1.98 -10.86
CA PRO A 41 -18.15 0.83 -10.52
C PRO A 41 -18.10 -0.26 -11.59
N GLY A 42 -18.41 -1.49 -11.20
CA GLY A 42 -18.57 -2.63 -12.11
C GLY A 42 -17.26 -3.27 -12.59
N LYS A 43 -16.13 -2.87 -12.02
CA LYS A 43 -14.80 -3.44 -12.27
C LYS A 43 -14.43 -4.49 -11.24
N THR A 44 -13.65 -5.47 -11.67
CA THR A 44 -13.03 -6.48 -10.80
C THR A 44 -11.52 -6.49 -11.02
N LEU A 45 -10.75 -6.50 -9.94
CA LEU A 45 -9.30 -6.69 -9.98
C LEU A 45 -8.94 -8.13 -9.64
N ARG A 46 -8.07 -8.71 -10.45
CA ARG A 46 -7.46 -10.03 -10.23
C ARG A 46 -5.98 -9.96 -10.56
N THR A 47 -5.22 -10.93 -10.10
CA THR A 47 -3.83 -11.13 -10.58
C THR A 47 -3.82 -11.44 -12.07
N ALA A 48 -2.79 -10.96 -12.79
CA ALA A 48 -2.62 -11.24 -14.22
C ALA A 48 -2.22 -12.70 -14.47
N VAL A 49 -1.58 -13.34 -13.49
CA VAL A 49 -1.20 -14.75 -13.52
C VAL A 49 -2.18 -15.54 -12.65
N SER A 50 -2.89 -16.51 -13.25
CA SER A 50 -3.96 -17.30 -12.60
C SER A 50 -5.02 -16.43 -11.88
N PRO A 51 -5.78 -15.60 -12.63
CA PRO A 51 -6.78 -14.70 -12.07
C PRO A 51 -7.80 -15.43 -11.19
N GLY A 52 -8.12 -14.86 -10.02
CA GLY A 52 -9.09 -15.43 -9.07
C GLY A 52 -8.55 -16.56 -8.19
N THR A 53 -7.33 -17.04 -8.45
CA THR A 53 -6.65 -18.06 -7.60
C THR A 53 -5.44 -17.48 -6.87
N ASN A 54 -4.58 -16.73 -7.57
CA ASN A 54 -3.41 -16.13 -6.95
C ASN A 54 -3.77 -14.89 -6.12
N GLN A 55 -3.08 -14.71 -4.99
CA GLN A 55 -3.23 -13.53 -4.14
C GLN A 55 -2.74 -12.26 -4.84
N ILE A 56 -3.54 -11.21 -4.76
CA ILE A 56 -3.11 -9.84 -5.01
C ILE A 56 -2.32 -9.42 -3.79
N THR A 57 -1.11 -8.93 -4.01
CA THR A 57 -0.18 -8.57 -2.95
C THR A 57 0.24 -7.12 -3.10
N VAL A 58 0.27 -6.38 -2.00
CA VAL A 58 0.81 -5.01 -1.92
C VAL A 58 2.18 -5.07 -1.27
N SER A 59 3.19 -4.48 -1.90
CA SER A 59 4.56 -4.44 -1.38
C SER A 59 5.06 -3.00 -1.29
N PRO A 60 5.80 -2.64 -0.24
CA PRO A 60 6.57 -1.41 -0.23
C PRO A 60 7.77 -1.55 -1.17
N VAL A 61 8.05 -0.53 -1.95
CA VAL A 61 9.19 -0.45 -2.87
C VAL A 61 9.94 0.84 -2.59
N ASP A 62 11.25 0.69 -2.37
CA ASP A 62 12.20 1.79 -2.35
C ASP A 62 12.83 1.89 -3.74
N ALA A 63 12.53 2.99 -4.45
CA ALA A 63 13.03 3.24 -5.78
C ALA A 63 14.48 3.77 -5.82
N ALA A 64 15.05 4.18 -4.67
CA ALA A 64 16.38 4.77 -4.54
C ALA A 64 17.13 4.18 -3.33
N ALA A 65 17.44 2.88 -3.43
CA ALA A 65 18.18 2.16 -2.40
C ALA A 65 19.47 2.88 -1.97
N GLY A 66 19.63 3.09 -0.66
CA GLY A 66 20.82 3.71 -0.06
C GLY A 66 20.67 5.20 0.28
N SER A 67 19.52 5.82 0.04
CA SER A 67 19.19 7.16 0.53
C SER A 67 17.77 7.20 1.12
N GLY A 68 17.62 7.57 2.40
CA GLY A 68 16.29 7.69 3.02
C GLY A 68 15.74 6.41 3.64
N ALA A 69 14.42 6.24 3.64
CA ALA A 69 13.72 5.15 4.32
C ALA A 69 13.65 3.88 3.46
N GLU A 70 14.23 2.78 3.95
CA GLU A 70 14.23 1.50 3.23
C GLU A 70 12.85 0.84 3.26
N ALA A 71 12.51 0.07 2.22
CA ALA A 71 11.26 -0.71 2.20
C ALA A 71 11.11 -1.65 3.42
N ALA A 72 12.24 -2.16 3.95
CA ALA A 72 12.29 -2.99 5.16
C ALA A 72 11.79 -2.27 6.43
N GLN A 73 11.73 -0.94 6.42
CA GLN A 73 11.23 -0.14 7.54
C GLN A 73 9.70 0.01 7.51
N ILE A 74 9.05 -0.38 6.41
CA ILE A 74 7.61 -0.28 6.25
C ILE A 74 6.95 -1.61 6.56
N LYS A 75 6.04 -1.58 7.54
CA LYS A 75 5.14 -2.70 7.84
C LYS A 75 3.76 -2.42 7.28
N LEU A 76 3.14 -3.45 6.71
CA LEU A 76 1.80 -3.40 6.15
C LEU A 76 0.90 -4.42 6.83
N ALA A 77 -0.34 -4.03 7.15
CA ALA A 77 -1.35 -4.92 7.69
C ALA A 77 -2.77 -4.51 7.27
N LEU A 78 -3.73 -5.44 7.36
CA LEU A 78 -5.16 -5.17 7.15
C LEU A 78 -5.87 -4.66 8.42
N THR A 79 -5.20 -4.71 9.57
CA THR A 79 -5.70 -4.24 10.86
C THR A 79 -4.59 -3.54 11.63
N ALA A 80 -4.95 -2.60 12.50
CA ALA A 80 -3.98 -1.92 13.37
C ALA A 80 -3.17 -2.90 14.24
N GLY A 81 -3.83 -3.88 14.86
CA GLY A 81 -3.14 -4.90 15.67
C GLY A 81 -2.24 -5.85 14.85
N GLY A 82 -2.50 -5.99 13.55
CA GLY A 82 -1.63 -6.76 12.65
C GLY A 82 -0.25 -6.12 12.43
N LEU A 83 -0.10 -4.81 12.68
CA LEU A 83 1.18 -4.12 12.53
C LEU A 83 2.23 -4.57 13.56
N ASP A 84 1.80 -5.10 14.70
CA ASP A 84 2.70 -5.56 15.76
C ASP A 84 3.43 -6.84 15.36
N THR A 85 2.76 -7.71 14.59
CA THR A 85 3.31 -8.98 14.08
C THR A 85 3.78 -8.91 12.64
N ALA A 86 3.45 -7.84 11.91
CA ALA A 86 3.91 -7.63 10.55
C ALA A 86 5.44 -7.53 10.48
N VAL A 87 6.00 -8.16 9.45
CA VAL A 87 7.43 -8.11 9.12
C VAL A 87 7.66 -6.90 8.20
N GLY A 88 8.67 -6.09 8.51
CA GLY A 88 9.02 -4.93 7.69
C GLY A 88 9.48 -5.35 6.29
N GLY A 89 9.03 -4.63 5.26
CA GLY A 89 9.29 -4.94 3.85
C GLY A 89 8.49 -6.11 3.27
N ALA A 90 7.71 -6.83 4.09
CA ALA A 90 6.95 -7.98 3.60
C ALA A 90 5.73 -7.54 2.79
N ALA A 91 5.42 -8.32 1.75
CA ALA A 91 4.23 -8.13 0.94
C ALA A 91 2.96 -8.51 1.74
N LEU A 92 1.94 -7.64 1.69
CA LEU A 92 0.64 -7.87 2.28
C LEU A 92 -0.31 -8.48 1.26
N SER A 93 -0.87 -9.65 1.55
CA SER A 93 -1.94 -10.26 0.74
C SER A 93 -3.28 -9.59 1.04
N ILE A 94 -3.99 -9.16 0.00
CA ILE A 94 -5.26 -8.41 0.13
C ILE A 94 -6.47 -9.15 -0.45
N GLY A 95 -6.29 -10.39 -0.90
CA GLY A 95 -7.34 -11.22 -1.51
C GLY A 95 -6.99 -11.67 -2.92
N THR A 96 -7.76 -12.60 -3.47
CA THR A 96 -7.56 -13.15 -4.83
C THR A 96 -8.40 -12.43 -5.89
N GLU A 97 -9.43 -11.72 -5.45
CA GLU A 97 -10.36 -10.96 -6.29
C GLU A 97 -10.91 -9.78 -5.49
N LEU A 98 -10.94 -8.60 -6.11
CA LEU A 98 -11.45 -7.38 -5.49
C LEU A 98 -12.52 -6.73 -6.35
N ALA A 99 -13.67 -6.43 -5.76
CA ALA A 99 -14.72 -5.65 -6.39
C ALA A 99 -14.42 -4.16 -6.27
N SER A 100 -14.69 -3.40 -7.34
CA SER A 100 -14.56 -1.94 -7.34
C SER A 100 -15.70 -1.23 -6.59
N GLY A 101 -15.56 0.09 -6.45
CA GLY A 101 -16.46 0.97 -5.73
C GLY A 101 -15.91 1.34 -4.36
N ALA A 102 -16.17 2.58 -3.92
CA ALA A 102 -15.69 3.09 -2.64
C ALA A 102 -16.16 2.25 -1.44
N ALA A 103 -17.32 1.57 -1.51
CA ALA A 103 -17.73 0.66 -0.44
C ALA A 103 -16.79 -0.55 -0.27
N ASN A 104 -16.17 -1.01 -1.36
CA ASN A 104 -15.33 -2.21 -1.43
C ASN A 104 -13.83 -1.90 -1.28
N ARG A 105 -13.45 -0.68 -0.88
CA ARG A 105 -12.04 -0.34 -0.65
C ARG A 105 -11.39 -1.26 0.38
N ILE A 106 -10.12 -1.55 0.17
CA ILE A 106 -9.26 -2.25 1.13
C ILE A 106 -8.54 -1.22 1.97
N THR A 107 -8.74 -1.30 3.28
CA THR A 107 -8.01 -0.48 4.25
C THR A 107 -6.66 -1.14 4.54
N ILE A 108 -5.58 -0.43 4.30
CA ILE A 108 -4.21 -0.86 4.54
C ILE A 108 -3.62 0.04 5.62
N PHE A 109 -3.22 -0.59 6.71
CA PHE A 109 -2.47 0.06 7.78
C PHE A 109 -1.00 -0.01 7.41
N VAL A 110 -0.33 1.15 7.47
CA VAL A 110 1.07 1.32 7.13
C VAL A 110 1.78 1.86 8.36
N ARG A 111 2.78 1.14 8.85
CA ARG A 111 3.63 1.60 9.94
C ARG A 111 5.04 1.82 9.42
N SER A 112 5.55 3.03 9.59
CA SER A 112 6.95 3.35 9.34
C SER A 112 7.73 3.17 10.63
N MET A 113 8.68 2.24 10.63
CA MET A 113 9.71 2.12 11.65
C MET A 113 10.79 3.14 11.35
N GLN A 114 11.29 3.88 12.33
CA GLN A 114 12.48 4.70 12.08
C GLN A 114 13.70 3.77 12.03
N GLY A 115 14.45 3.78 10.93
CA GLY A 115 15.89 3.54 11.00
C GLY A 115 16.61 4.88 11.08
N SER A 116 17.88 4.89 11.49
CA SER A 116 18.69 6.09 11.70
C SER A 116 18.82 6.92 10.42
N GLN A 117 17.84 7.77 10.12
CA GLN A 117 17.76 8.60 8.94
C GLN A 117 17.26 10.00 9.35
N PRO A 118 17.76 11.06 8.70
CA PRO A 118 17.26 12.41 8.92
C PRO A 118 15.78 12.51 8.53
N VAL A 119 15.01 13.28 9.29
CA VAL A 119 13.59 13.55 9.01
C VAL A 119 13.45 14.13 7.61
N GLY A 120 12.54 13.54 6.82
CA GLY A 120 12.24 13.99 5.46
C GLY A 120 11.13 13.18 4.82
N SER A 121 10.54 13.70 3.74
CA SER A 121 9.67 12.92 2.86
C SER A 121 10.52 12.01 1.98
N SER A 122 10.40 10.69 2.15
CA SER A 122 10.99 9.72 1.20
C SER A 122 10.09 9.62 -0.02
N ALA A 123 10.41 10.40 -1.06
CA ALA A 123 9.67 10.41 -2.34
C ALA A 123 9.87 9.11 -3.15
N ASP A 124 10.95 8.39 -2.84
CA ASP A 124 11.39 7.12 -3.37
C ASP A 124 10.55 5.92 -2.87
N LEU A 125 9.90 6.06 -1.71
CA LEU A 125 9.15 4.97 -1.09
C LEU A 125 7.68 4.96 -1.54
N GLN A 126 7.27 3.86 -2.18
CA GLN A 126 5.95 3.71 -2.79
C GLN A 126 5.34 2.35 -2.46
N LEU A 127 4.00 2.25 -2.59
CA LEU A 127 3.29 0.98 -2.55
C LEU A 127 2.98 0.54 -3.97
N THR A 128 3.23 -0.73 -4.27
CA THR A 128 2.89 -1.34 -5.55
C THR A 128 2.18 -2.66 -5.37
N THR A 129 1.41 -3.08 -6.38
CA THR A 129 0.87 -4.44 -6.43
C THR A 129 1.72 -5.35 -7.30
N ASN A 130 1.53 -6.66 -7.17
CA ASN A 130 1.96 -7.59 -8.21
C ASN A 130 1.22 -7.32 -9.53
N ALA A 131 1.61 -8.01 -10.61
CA ALA A 131 0.95 -7.89 -11.90
C ALA A 131 -0.54 -8.23 -11.78
N VAL A 132 -1.40 -7.25 -12.10
CA VAL A 132 -2.86 -7.33 -11.99
C VAL A 132 -3.52 -7.02 -13.32
N VAL A 133 -4.75 -7.50 -13.48
CA VAL A 133 -5.64 -7.26 -14.60
C VAL A 133 -6.99 -6.80 -14.09
N GLU A 134 -7.58 -5.82 -14.78
CA GLU A 134 -8.94 -5.33 -14.54
C GLU A 134 -9.87 -5.90 -15.61
N SER A 135 -11.04 -6.38 -15.19
CA SER A 135 -12.16 -6.76 -16.07
C SER A 135 -13.41 -5.97 -15.71
#